data_AF-A0AB73KRU4-F1
#
_entry.id   AF-A0AB73KRU4-F1
#
_cell.length_a   1.000
_cell.length_b   1.000
_cell.length_c   1.000
_cell.angle_alpha   90.00
_cell.angle_beta   90.00
_cell.angle_gamma   90.00
#
_symmetry.space_group_name_H-M   'P 1'
#
loop_
_entity.id
_entity.type
_entity.pdbx_description
1 polymer ?
#
loop_
_entity_poly.entity_id
_entity_poly.type
_entity_poly.pdbx_seq_one_letter_code
_entity_poly.pdbx_strand_id
1 'polypeptide(L)'
;MKEGQETVLAVEITREGFEWALRHACLSHYERGLHPDLATWKRDLKRSPARVQWDPERDLHLQPLPYRSLQLGLTGDAARRYADEWTVTITDVTPLAQEIHTLVRAGDLHTADRLLPAELPYPAGEELLAPLLP
;
A
#
# COMPACT_ATOMS: atom_id res chain seq x y z
N MET A 1 -6.29 18.56 -7.63
CA MET A 1 -6.04 18.28 -6.19
C MET A 1 -7.30 18.64 -5.41
N LYS A 2 -7.59 17.89 -4.36
CA LYS A 2 -8.68 18.23 -3.43
C LYS A 2 -8.12 19.23 -2.40
N GLU A 3 -8.93 20.19 -1.97
CA GLU A 3 -8.55 21.11 -0.90
C GLU A 3 -8.12 20.31 0.35
N GLY A 4 -6.93 20.63 0.88
CA GLY A 4 -6.30 19.89 1.98
C GLY A 4 -5.55 18.59 1.58
N GLN A 5 -5.44 18.28 0.28
CA GLN A 5 -4.67 17.16 -0.28
C GLN A 5 -3.95 17.61 -1.55
N GLU A 6 -2.98 18.51 -1.39
CA GLU A 6 -2.28 19.19 -2.49
C GLU A 6 -0.87 18.63 -2.72
N THR A 7 -0.37 17.81 -1.79
CA THR A 7 0.98 17.25 -1.83
C THR A 7 0.93 15.73 -2.02
N VAL A 8 1.81 15.22 -2.89
CA VAL A 8 2.07 13.80 -3.07
C VAL A 8 3.52 13.53 -2.68
N LEU A 9 3.72 12.65 -1.71
CA LEU A 9 5.03 12.29 -1.19
C LEU A 9 5.38 10.85 -1.55
N ALA A 10 6.58 10.63 -2.04
CA ALA A 10 7.20 9.30 -2.08
C ALA A 10 7.96 9.10 -0.77
N VAL A 11 7.59 8.05 -0.02
CA VAL A 11 8.25 7.69 1.24
C VAL A 11 9.01 6.40 1.05
N GLU A 12 10.31 6.46 1.25
CA GLU A 12 11.17 5.29 1.30
C GLU A 12 11.25 4.78 2.73
N ILE A 13 10.99 3.49 2.92
CA ILE A 13 11.08 2.84 4.22
C ILE A 13 12.07 1.68 4.20
N THR A 14 12.62 1.34 5.36
CA THR A 14 13.47 0.16 5.48
C THR A 14 12.69 -1.11 5.13
N ARG A 15 13.37 -2.03 4.43
CA ARG A 15 12.83 -3.35 4.12
C ARG A 15 12.41 -4.09 5.40
N GLU A 16 13.24 -4.04 6.44
CA GLU A 16 12.96 -4.67 7.73
C GLU A 16 11.67 -4.13 8.37
N GLY A 17 11.45 -2.81 8.31
CA GLY A 17 10.24 -2.19 8.81
C GLY A 17 8.98 -2.62 8.05
N PHE A 18 9.07 -2.66 6.72
CA PHE A 18 7.97 -3.16 5.88
C PHE A 18 7.62 -4.62 6.19
N GLU A 19 8.63 -5.51 6.24
CA GLU A 19 8.40 -6.91 6.55
C GLU A 19 7.90 -7.11 7.99
N TRP A 20 8.36 -6.31 8.95
CA TRP A 20 7.83 -6.32 10.31
C TRP A 20 6.34 -5.98 10.29
N ALA A 21 5.92 -4.96 9.54
CA ALA A 21 4.52 -4.58 9.46
C ALA A 21 3.67 -5.70 8.85
N LEU A 22 4.15 -6.37 7.80
CA LEU A 22 3.48 -7.54 7.21
C LEU A 22 3.35 -8.70 8.22
N ARG A 23 4.41 -9.03 8.96
CA ARG A 23 4.38 -10.10 9.99
C ARG A 23 3.38 -9.81 11.13
N HIS A 24 3.09 -8.54 11.39
CA HIS A 24 2.17 -8.11 12.45
C HIS A 24 0.81 -7.65 11.91
N ALA A 25 0.55 -7.88 10.62
CA ALA A 25 -0.70 -7.52 9.98
C ALA A 25 -1.80 -8.55 10.22
N CYS A 26 -3.05 -8.09 10.14
CA CYS A 26 -4.24 -8.92 10.00
C CYS A 26 -5.05 -8.43 8.79
N LEU A 27 -5.81 -9.30 8.14
CA LEU A 27 -6.71 -8.90 7.06
C LEU A 27 -7.78 -7.93 7.57
N SER A 28 -8.04 -6.87 6.81
CA SER A 28 -9.04 -5.86 7.14
C SER A 28 -10.48 -6.40 7.05
N HIS A 29 -10.68 -7.55 6.43
CA HIS A 29 -11.94 -8.30 6.34
C HIS A 29 -11.75 -9.75 6.81
N TYR A 30 -12.86 -10.39 7.18
CA TYR A 30 -12.86 -11.81 7.55
C TYR A 30 -12.81 -12.67 6.28
N GLU A 31 -11.77 -13.50 6.17
CA GLU A 31 -11.62 -14.49 5.11
C GLU A 31 -11.80 -15.92 5.68
N ARG A 32 -12.62 -16.72 5.00
CA ARG A 32 -12.88 -18.10 5.45
C ARG A 32 -11.67 -18.97 5.14
N GLY A 33 -11.20 -19.72 6.14
CA GLY A 33 -10.04 -20.62 5.98
C GLY A 33 -8.71 -20.02 6.41
N LEU A 34 -8.60 -18.69 6.47
CA LEU A 34 -7.42 -18.00 7.03
C LEU A 34 -7.56 -17.69 8.52
N HIS A 35 -8.80 -17.52 9.00
CA HIS A 35 -9.11 -17.32 10.40
C HIS A 35 -9.97 -18.47 10.94
N PRO A 36 -9.71 -18.97 12.17
CA PRO A 36 -10.50 -20.04 12.77
C PRO A 36 -11.99 -19.70 12.85
N ASP A 37 -12.30 -18.45 13.21
CA ASP A 37 -13.66 -17.96 13.35
C ASP A 37 -13.70 -16.41 13.34
N LEU A 38 -14.91 -15.85 13.21
CA LEU A 38 -15.15 -14.42 13.15
C LEU A 38 -14.75 -13.69 14.45
N ALA A 39 -14.91 -14.31 15.62
CA ALA A 39 -14.59 -13.71 16.90
C ALA A 39 -13.06 -13.62 17.12
N THR A 40 -12.32 -14.64 16.71
CA THR A 40 -10.86 -14.66 16.67
C THR A 40 -10.34 -13.58 15.74
N TRP A 41 -10.81 -13.50 14.50
CA TRP A 41 -10.45 -12.42 13.58
C TRP A 41 -10.71 -11.03 14.16
N LYS A 42 -11.90 -10.78 14.75
CA LYS A 42 -12.21 -9.47 15.37
C LYS A 42 -11.25 -9.09 16.49
N ARG A 43 -10.83 -10.07 17.30
CA ARG A 43 -9.87 -9.87 18.39
C ARG A 43 -8.48 -9.56 17.84
N ASP A 44 -8.05 -10.27 16.79
CA ASP A 44 -6.76 -10.06 16.15
C ASP A 44 -6.75 -8.70 15.44
N LEU A 45 -7.78 -8.36 14.67
CA LEU A 45 -7.94 -7.05 14.01
C LEU A 45 -7.85 -5.86 14.97
N LYS A 46 -8.31 -6.03 16.22
CA LYS A 46 -8.23 -4.99 17.26
C LYS A 46 -6.82 -4.85 17.86
N ARG A 47 -6.04 -5.93 17.86
CA ARG A 47 -4.71 -5.99 18.48
C ARG A 47 -3.59 -5.75 17.47
N SER A 48 -3.79 -6.10 16.21
CA SER A 48 -2.79 -5.98 15.16
C SER A 48 -2.46 -4.50 14.91
N PRO A 49 -1.18 -4.12 14.98
CA PRO A 49 -0.76 -2.75 14.71
C PRO A 49 -0.77 -2.44 13.21
N ALA A 50 -0.84 -3.46 12.35
CA ALA A 50 -0.97 -3.31 10.92
C ALA A 50 -2.20 -4.05 10.38
N ARG A 51 -2.74 -3.58 9.25
CA ARG A 51 -3.86 -4.19 8.54
C ARG A 51 -3.60 -4.27 7.06
N VAL A 52 -3.91 -5.41 6.46
CA VAL A 52 -3.78 -5.62 5.01
C VAL A 52 -5.15 -5.67 4.37
N GLN A 53 -5.28 -4.95 3.26
CA GLN A 53 -6.42 -5.00 2.37
C GLN A 53 -5.92 -5.17 0.94
N TRP A 54 -6.60 -6.01 0.15
CA TRP A 54 -6.29 -6.17 -1.27
C TRP A 54 -7.27 -5.36 -2.11
N ASP A 55 -6.85 -4.16 -2.47
CA ASP A 55 -7.66 -3.24 -3.28
C ASP A 55 -7.48 -3.50 -4.78
N PRO A 56 -8.47 -3.16 -5.63
CA PRO A 56 -8.25 -3.18 -7.07
C PRO A 56 -7.11 -2.24 -7.46
N GLU A 57 -6.12 -2.75 -8.16
CA GLU A 57 -5.14 -1.87 -8.82
C GLU A 57 -5.85 -1.09 -9.93
N ARG A 58 -5.38 0.10 -10.27
CA ARG A 58 -6.01 0.96 -11.27
C ARG A 58 -5.05 1.49 -12.31
N ASP A 59 -5.54 1.61 -13.53
CA ASP A 59 -4.80 2.27 -14.62
C ASP A 59 -4.81 3.80 -14.48
N LEU A 60 -4.18 4.49 -15.44
CA LEU A 60 -4.14 5.96 -15.53
C LEU A 60 -5.53 6.63 -15.65
N HIS A 61 -6.56 5.87 -16.03
CA HIS A 61 -7.96 6.30 -16.07
C HIS A 61 -8.75 5.89 -14.83
N LEU A 62 -8.06 5.40 -13.81
CA LEU A 62 -8.61 4.89 -12.57
C LEU A 62 -9.57 3.70 -12.79
N GLN A 63 -9.45 2.96 -13.90
CA GLN A 63 -10.22 1.74 -14.14
C GLN A 63 -9.53 0.54 -13.46
N PRO A 64 -10.29 -0.41 -12.90
CA PRO A 64 -9.71 -1.55 -12.21
C PRO A 64 -8.97 -2.49 -13.17
N LEU A 65 -7.79 -2.93 -12.76
CA LEU A 65 -6.95 -3.92 -13.45
C LEU A 65 -7.28 -5.35 -12.98
N PRO A 66 -6.83 -6.40 -13.72
CA PRO A 66 -7.14 -7.80 -13.38
C PRO A 66 -6.34 -8.32 -12.17
N TYR A 67 -5.56 -7.49 -11.52
CA TYR A 67 -4.79 -7.80 -10.32
C TYR A 67 -5.06 -6.77 -9.21
N ARG A 68 -4.64 -7.10 -7.99
CA ARG A 68 -4.89 -6.31 -6.79
C ARG A 68 -3.59 -5.81 -6.18
N SER A 69 -3.66 -4.68 -5.52
CA SER A 69 -2.56 -4.07 -4.78
C SER A 69 -2.76 -4.31 -3.28
N LEU A 70 -1.65 -4.52 -2.58
CA LEU A 70 -1.65 -4.58 -1.12
C LEU A 70 -1.72 -3.16 -0.57
N GLN A 71 -2.80 -2.84 0.14
CA GLN A 71 -2.92 -1.64 0.97
C GLN A 71 -2.60 -2.01 2.42
N LEU A 72 -1.61 -1.32 2.99
CA LEU A 72 -1.15 -1.53 4.36
C LEU A 72 -1.56 -0.35 5.25
N GLY A 73 -2.51 -0.57 6.14
CA GLY A 73 -2.90 0.39 7.17
C GLY A 73 -2.04 0.22 8.42
N LEU A 74 -1.40 1.30 8.89
CA LEU A 74 -0.56 1.30 10.08
C LEU A 74 -1.24 2.05 11.24
N THR A 75 -1.21 1.45 12.43
CA THR A 75 -1.81 2.01 13.65
C THR A 75 -0.94 1.69 14.88
N GLY A 76 -1.17 2.41 15.98
CA GLY A 76 -0.46 2.16 17.23
C GLY A 76 1.07 2.16 17.06
N ASP A 77 1.72 1.09 17.52
CA ASP A 77 3.18 0.97 17.46
C ASP A 77 3.73 0.98 16.01
N ALA A 78 3.00 0.41 15.04
CA ALA A 78 3.45 0.42 13.65
C ALA A 78 3.51 1.84 13.06
N ALA A 79 2.54 2.69 13.38
CA ALA A 79 2.51 4.08 12.92
C ALA A 79 3.67 4.90 13.51
N ARG A 80 3.97 4.69 14.80
CA ARG A 80 5.11 5.32 15.47
C ARG A 80 6.43 4.88 14.84
N ARG A 81 6.65 3.57 14.71
CA ARG A 81 7.87 3.03 14.10
C ARG A 81 8.04 3.47 12.65
N TYR A 82 6.96 3.53 11.88
CA TYR A 82 7.00 4.05 10.51
C TYR A 82 7.57 5.47 10.47
N ALA A 83 7.08 6.36 11.33
CA ALA A 83 7.51 7.75 11.36
C ALA A 83 8.93 7.92 11.93
N ASP A 84 9.25 7.22 13.02
CA ASP A 84 10.45 7.49 13.81
C ASP A 84 11.64 6.56 13.50
N GLU A 85 11.38 5.36 12.97
CA GLU A 85 12.37 4.28 12.87
C GLU A 85 12.56 3.76 11.44
N TRP A 86 11.50 3.66 10.64
CA TRP A 86 11.57 3.00 9.32
C TRP A 86 11.76 3.97 8.16
N THR A 87 11.35 5.23 8.29
CA THR A 87 11.45 6.21 7.21
C THR A 87 12.91 6.53 6.91
N VAL A 88 13.34 6.29 5.68
CA VAL A 88 14.70 6.55 5.18
C VAL A 88 14.74 7.91 4.49
N THR A 89 13.84 8.13 3.53
CA THR A 89 13.72 9.40 2.80
C THR A 89 12.28 9.76 2.51
N ILE A 90 12.01 11.06 2.41
CA ILE A 90 10.74 11.62 1.94
C ILE A 90 11.07 12.53 0.77
N THR A 91 10.48 12.26 -0.39
CA THR A 91 10.64 13.05 -1.60
C THR A 91 9.29 13.64 -1.99
N ASP A 92 9.25 14.97 -2.18
CA ASP A 92 8.08 15.62 -2.77
C ASP A 92 8.00 15.29 -4.27
N VAL A 93 7.02 14.48 -4.63
CA VAL A 93 6.75 14.07 -6.01
C VAL A 93 5.48 14.74 -6.56
N THR A 94 5.01 15.79 -5.89
CA THR A 94 3.86 16.60 -6.34
C THR A 94 4.03 17.09 -7.79
N PRO A 95 5.21 17.62 -8.20
CA PRO A 95 5.39 18.06 -9.60
C PRO A 95 5.22 16.90 -10.60
N LEU A 96 5.78 15.73 -10.29
CA LEU A 96 5.65 14.53 -11.13
C LEU A 96 4.18 14.08 -11.25
N ALA A 97 3.47 14.03 -10.11
CA ALA A 97 2.05 13.66 -10.10
C ALA A 97 1.19 14.65 -10.92
N GLN A 98 1.49 15.95 -10.84
CA GLN A 98 0.81 16.99 -11.64
C GLN A 98 1.12 16.86 -13.14
N GLU A 99 2.36 16.54 -13.50
CA GLU A 99 2.79 16.30 -14.88
C GLU A 99 2.05 15.10 -15.49
N ILE A 100 2.05 13.96 -14.80
CA ILE A 100 1.31 12.76 -15.21
C ILE A 100 -0.18 13.09 -15.37
N HIS A 101 -0.78 13.77 -14.40
CA HIS A 101 -2.19 14.17 -14.49
C HIS A 101 -2.48 15.06 -15.72
N THR A 102 -1.57 15.98 -16.04
CA THR A 102 -1.68 16.87 -17.20
C THR A 102 -1.62 16.08 -18.52
N LEU A 103 -0.68 15.14 -18.64
CA LEU A 103 -0.55 14.28 -19.81
C LEU A 103 -1.77 13.38 -20.02
N VAL A 104 -2.28 12.76 -18.94
CA VAL A 104 -3.52 11.95 -18.99
C VAL A 104 -4.69 12.80 -19.46
N ARG A 105 -4.81 14.04 -18.95
CA ARG A 105 -5.86 14.98 -19.39
C ARG A 105 -5.73 15.41 -20.85
N ALA A 106 -4.51 15.47 -21.38
CA ALA A 106 -4.24 15.78 -22.78
C ALA A 106 -4.41 14.56 -23.70
N GLY A 107 -4.61 13.36 -23.15
CA GLY A 107 -4.70 12.10 -23.89
C GLY A 107 -3.35 11.50 -24.28
N ASP A 108 -2.22 12.06 -23.81
CA ASP A 108 -0.88 11.52 -24.05
C ASP A 108 -0.54 10.44 -23.00
N LEU A 109 -1.21 9.30 -23.12
CA LEU A 109 -1.05 8.18 -22.21
C LEU A 109 0.31 7.51 -22.34
N HIS A 110 0.92 7.53 -23.53
CA HIS A 110 2.22 6.90 -23.75
C HIS A 110 3.33 7.62 -22.96
N THR A 111 3.33 8.94 -22.97
CA THR A 111 4.29 9.72 -22.18
C THR A 111 3.98 9.60 -20.69
N ALA A 112 2.70 9.63 -20.29
CA ALA A 112 2.30 9.47 -18.89
C ALA A 112 2.75 8.12 -18.29
N ASP A 113 2.58 7.02 -19.03
CA ASP A 113 2.97 5.67 -18.63
C ASP A 113 4.47 5.57 -18.37
N ARG A 114 5.30 6.18 -19.22
CA ARG A 114 6.76 6.21 -19.05
C ARG A 114 7.26 6.99 -17.83
N LEU A 115 6.41 7.84 -17.25
CA LEU A 115 6.73 8.59 -16.04
C LEU A 115 6.32 7.85 -14.76
N LEU A 116 5.54 6.76 -14.88
CA LEU A 116 5.19 5.95 -13.73
C LEU A 116 6.43 5.24 -13.17
N PRO A 117 6.49 5.02 -11.84
CA PRO A 117 7.53 4.20 -11.23
C PRO A 117 7.55 2.79 -11.82
N ALA A 118 8.75 2.23 -12.01
CA ALA A 118 8.87 0.84 -12.44
C ALA A 118 8.43 -0.11 -11.32
N GLU A 119 7.45 -0.96 -11.61
CA GLU A 119 6.99 -2.00 -10.70
C GLU A 119 7.86 -3.25 -10.83
N LEU A 120 8.39 -3.72 -9.71
CA LEU A 120 9.17 -4.96 -9.64
C LEU A 120 8.51 -5.91 -8.64
N PRO A 121 8.46 -7.23 -8.96
CA PRO A 121 7.99 -8.22 -7.99
C PRO A 121 8.78 -8.11 -6.69
N TYR A 122 8.07 -7.90 -5.58
CA TYR A 122 8.69 -7.85 -4.27
C TYR A 122 9.17 -9.26 -3.88
N PRO A 123 10.45 -9.45 -3.52
CA PRO A 123 11.01 -10.76 -3.17
C PRO A 123 10.61 -11.14 -1.73
N ALA A 124 9.31 -11.26 -1.50
CA ALA A 124 8.74 -11.81 -0.27
C ALA A 124 8.94 -13.32 -0.25
N GLY A 125 9.37 -13.86 0.90
CA GLY A 125 9.26 -15.30 1.15
C GLY A 125 7.78 -15.69 1.24
N GLU A 126 7.40 -16.87 0.76
CA GLU A 126 6.01 -17.34 0.77
C GLU A 126 5.39 -17.29 2.17
N GLU A 127 6.18 -17.60 3.20
CA GLU A 127 5.76 -17.55 4.61
C GLU A 127 5.30 -16.16 5.08
N LEU A 128 5.85 -15.09 4.51
CA LEU A 128 5.51 -13.71 4.89
C LEU A 128 4.11 -13.33 4.40
N LEU A 129 3.73 -13.79 3.21
CA LEU A 129 2.47 -13.41 2.56
C LEU A 129 1.37 -14.45 2.75
N ALA A 130 1.70 -15.71 3.04
CA ALA A 130 0.73 -16.79 3.24
C ALA A 130 -0.46 -16.44 4.16
N PRO A 131 -0.29 -15.77 5.33
CA PRO A 131 -1.43 -15.42 6.19
C PRO A 131 -2.24 -14.21 5.70
N LEU A 132 -1.79 -13.56 4.62
CA LEU A 132 -2.34 -12.32 4.08
C LEU A 132 -2.93 -12.51 2.67
N LEU A 133 -2.81 -13.68 2.06
CA LEU A 133 -3.36 -13.96 0.73
C LEU A 133 -4.80 -14.50 0.87
N PRO A 134 -5.80 -13.86 0.24
CA PRO A 134 -7.20 -14.29 0.31
C PRO A 134 -7.49 -15.61 -0.42
#